data_AF-A0A925BVK9-F1
#
_entry.id   AF-A0A925BVK9-F1
#
_cell.length_a   1.000
_cell.length_b   1.000
_cell.length_c   1.000
_cell.angle_alpha   90.00
_cell.angle_beta   90.00
_cell.angle_gamma   90.00
#
_symmetry.space_group_name_H-M   'P 1'
#
loop_
_entity.id
_entity.type
_entity.pdbx_description
1 polymer ?
#
loop_
_entity_poly.entity_id
_entity_poly.type
_entity_poly.pdbx_seq_one_letter_code
_entity_poly.pdbx_strand_id
1 'polypeptide(L)'
;MKTVISTLSRIAIVVVAVFTMSFSQTTGNPGKNENPAELKYIGSIGNQPQFQLSLNNTESDEFVVTIRNKAGEVLYKERIKGANISRKYQLNTEDANSTGVTFEVVSKKDKSRVAYTINETSRLVQDVSVTTL
;
A
#
# COMPACT_ATOMS: atom_id res chain seq x y z
N MET A 1 38.19 -5.61 10.93
CA MET A 1 36.71 -5.67 10.94
C MET A 1 36.23 -5.16 9.59
N LYS A 2 35.47 -5.95 8.83
CA LYS A 2 34.94 -5.55 7.52
C LYS A 2 33.64 -4.77 7.73
N THR A 3 33.63 -3.49 7.41
CA THR A 3 32.43 -2.65 7.42
C THR A 3 31.57 -3.01 6.22
N VAL A 4 30.38 -3.55 6.50
CA VAL A 4 29.34 -3.81 5.50
C VAL A 4 28.62 -2.50 5.29
N ILE A 5 28.88 -1.84 4.16
CA ILE A 5 28.18 -0.60 3.78
C ILE A 5 26.91 -1.06 3.06
N SER A 6 25.74 -0.87 3.68
CA SER A 6 24.45 -1.14 3.04
C SER A 6 24.15 -0.06 2.00
N THR A 7 24.01 -0.48 0.75
CA THR A 7 23.58 0.37 -0.35
C THR A 7 22.12 0.78 -0.12
N LEU A 8 21.87 2.01 0.34
CA LEU A 8 20.50 2.54 0.48
C LEU A 8 19.85 2.59 -0.90
N SER A 9 18.90 1.69 -1.14
CA SER A 9 17.94 1.81 -2.25
C SER A 9 17.06 3.05 -2.03
N ARG A 10 17.17 4.04 -2.91
CA ARG A 10 16.51 5.35 -2.76
C ARG A 10 15.06 5.28 -3.26
N ILE A 11 14.18 4.63 -2.52
CA ILE A 11 12.73 4.71 -2.77
C ILE A 11 12.17 5.90 -2.00
N ALA A 12 11.59 6.87 -2.71
CA ALA A 12 10.87 7.99 -2.12
C ALA A 12 9.36 7.71 -2.16
N ILE A 13 8.59 8.19 -1.18
CA ILE A 13 7.13 8.00 -1.14
C ILE A 13 6.47 9.37 -1.05
N VAL A 14 5.55 9.64 -1.99
CA VAL A 14 4.74 10.85 -1.99
C VAL A 14 3.33 10.49 -1.48
N VAL A 15 2.83 11.26 -0.51
CA VAL A 15 1.52 11.04 0.11
C VAL A 15 0.64 12.25 -0.12
N VAL A 16 -0.57 12.00 -0.64
CA VAL A 16 -1.62 13.00 -0.74
C VAL A 16 -2.77 12.60 0.17
N ALA A 17 -3.00 13.41 1.20
CA ALA A 17 -4.08 13.21 2.14
C ALA A 17 -5.35 13.90 1.61
N VAL A 18 -6.37 13.13 1.27
CA VAL A 18 -7.70 13.67 0.95
C VAL A 18 -8.67 13.19 2.03
N PHE A 19 -9.14 14.12 2.87
CA PHE A 19 -10.17 13.86 3.87
C PHE A 19 -11.55 13.97 3.19
N THR A 20 -12.02 12.90 2.58
CA THR A 20 -13.42 12.80 2.15
C THR A 20 -14.20 11.99 3.19
N MET A 21 -15.19 12.60 3.82
CA MET A 21 -16.17 11.86 4.62
C MET A 21 -17.11 11.13 3.67
N SER A 22 -16.82 9.86 3.39
CA SER A 22 -17.68 9.00 2.59
C SER A 22 -18.70 8.33 3.52
N PHE A 23 -19.98 8.67 3.39
CA PHE A 23 -21.07 7.91 3.98
C PHE A 23 -21.25 6.61 3.17
N SER A 24 -20.52 5.55 3.51
CA SER A 24 -20.73 4.23 2.92
C SER A 24 -22.01 3.61 3.50
N GLN A 25 -23.06 3.48 2.69
CA GLN A 25 -24.17 2.58 2.98
C GLN A 25 -23.68 1.16 2.70
N THR A 26 -23.32 0.42 3.76
CA THR A 26 -22.89 -0.97 3.63
C THR A 26 -24.14 -1.86 3.57
N THR A 27 -24.58 -2.27 2.38
CA THR A 27 -25.37 -3.50 2.23
C THR A 27 -24.38 -4.68 2.31
N GLY A 28 -24.10 -5.15 3.52
CA GLY A 28 -23.16 -6.25 3.77
C GLY A 28 -23.54 -7.05 5.00
N ASN A 29 -23.64 -8.37 4.80
CA ASN A 29 -23.93 -9.44 5.75
C ASN A 29 -23.36 -9.21 7.17
N PRO A 30 -24.13 -9.45 8.27
CA PRO A 30 -23.70 -9.19 9.65
C PRO A 30 -22.72 -10.25 10.18
N GLY A 31 -21.60 -10.43 9.49
CA GLY A 31 -20.57 -11.40 9.86
C GLY A 31 -19.20 -10.99 9.33
N LYS A 32 -18.36 -10.50 10.24
CA LYS A 32 -16.89 -10.35 10.11
C LYS A 32 -16.35 -9.37 9.05
N ASN A 33 -16.31 -8.09 9.42
CA ASN A 33 -15.17 -7.25 9.03
C ASN A 33 -14.22 -7.19 10.23
N GLU A 34 -13.35 -8.20 10.36
CA GLU A 34 -12.37 -8.28 11.46
C GLU A 34 -11.19 -7.31 11.31
N ASN A 35 -11.12 -6.51 10.24
CA ASN A 35 -10.08 -5.49 10.07
C ASN A 35 -10.59 -4.23 9.35
N PRO A 36 -10.48 -3.02 9.94
CA PRO A 36 -10.96 -1.79 9.31
C PRO A 36 -10.04 -1.28 8.19
N ALA A 37 -8.82 -1.78 8.06
CA ALA A 37 -7.91 -1.35 7.01
C ALA A 37 -8.10 -2.15 5.71
N GLU A 38 -8.18 -1.47 4.58
CA GLU A 38 -8.22 -2.05 3.22
C GLU A 38 -7.23 -1.33 2.30
N LEU A 39 -6.35 -2.07 1.63
CA LEU A 39 -5.40 -1.51 0.65
C LEU A 39 -5.80 -1.92 -0.77
N LYS A 40 -5.87 -0.96 -1.70
CA LYS A 40 -6.20 -1.18 -3.12
C LYS A 40 -5.15 -0.53 -4.02
N TYR A 41 -4.75 -1.22 -5.07
CA TYR A 41 -4.02 -0.59 -6.18
C TYR A 41 -5.01 0.23 -7.02
N ILE A 42 -4.68 1.50 -7.27
CA ILE A 42 -5.57 2.45 -7.97
C ILE A 42 -5.00 2.94 -9.31
N GLY A 43 -3.94 2.29 -9.80
CA GLY A 43 -3.27 2.62 -11.06
C GLY A 43 -1.87 3.19 -10.84
N SER A 44 -1.33 3.86 -11.86
CA SER A 44 0.00 4.49 -11.81
C SER A 44 -0.06 5.90 -12.39
N ILE A 45 0.77 6.80 -11.86
CA ILE A 45 1.06 8.09 -12.51
C ILE A 45 2.47 7.98 -13.12
N GLY A 46 2.54 7.98 -14.44
CA GLY A 46 3.77 7.60 -15.14
C GLY A 46 4.15 6.15 -14.80
N ASN A 47 5.38 5.92 -14.35
CA ASN A 47 5.87 4.60 -13.94
C ASN A 47 5.80 4.36 -12.41
N GLN A 48 5.04 5.18 -11.69
CA GLN A 48 4.97 5.14 -10.22
C GLN A 48 3.61 4.59 -9.78
N PRO A 49 3.55 3.39 -9.16
CA PRO A 49 2.30 2.79 -8.74
C PRO A 49 1.67 3.56 -7.59
N GLN A 50 0.34 3.64 -7.63
CA GLN A 50 -0.49 4.27 -6.63
C GLN A 50 -1.38 3.28 -5.88
N PHE A 51 -1.44 3.46 -4.57
CA PHE A 51 -2.23 2.65 -3.66
C PHE A 51 -3.14 3.55 -2.82
N GLN A 52 -4.35 3.09 -2.56
CA GLN A 52 -5.29 3.71 -1.64
C GLN A 52 -5.48 2.82 -0.42
N LEU A 53 -5.14 3.34 0.76
CA LEU A 53 -5.51 2.77 2.05
C LEU A 53 -6.84 3.39 2.49
N SER A 54 -7.82 2.56 2.81
CA SER A 54 -9.09 2.97 3.41
C SER A 54 -9.13 2.43 4.83
N LEU A 55 -9.40 3.30 5.80
CA LEU A 55 -9.55 3.00 7.22
C LEU A 55 -11.04 3.12 7.55
N ASN A 56 -11.75 2.01 7.45
CA ASN A 56 -13.21 1.86 7.55
C ASN A 56 -13.68 1.65 9.00
N ASN A 57 -13.00 2.27 9.97
CA ASN A 57 -13.38 2.21 11.37
C ASN A 57 -14.58 3.12 11.65
N THR A 58 -15.57 2.61 12.40
CA THR A 58 -16.78 3.36 12.77
C THR A 58 -16.50 4.46 13.79
N GLU A 59 -15.63 4.18 14.77
CA GLU A 59 -15.25 5.13 15.82
C GLU A 59 -13.84 5.64 15.62
N SER A 60 -13.54 6.85 16.10
CA SER A 60 -12.19 7.43 15.99
C SER A 60 -11.12 6.51 16.59
N ASP A 61 -10.01 6.38 15.86
CA ASP A 61 -8.81 5.64 16.26
C ASP A 61 -7.56 6.40 15.80
N GLU A 62 -6.39 5.98 16.27
CA GLU A 62 -5.08 6.36 15.76
C GLU A 62 -4.42 5.13 15.12
N PHE A 63 -4.16 5.20 13.81
CA PHE A 63 -3.47 4.18 13.06
C PHE A 63 -2.02 4.57 12.83
N VAL A 64 -1.11 3.60 12.93
CA VAL A 64 0.27 3.73 12.49
C VAL A 64 0.43 2.95 11.20
N VAL A 65 0.75 3.64 10.11
CA VAL A 65 1.07 3.03 8.83
C VAL A 65 2.58 3.03 8.67
N THR A 66 3.16 1.86 8.38
CA THR A 66 4.60 1.68 8.13
C THR A 66 4.79 0.99 6.79
N ILE A 67 5.51 1.64 5.88
CA ILE A 67 5.84 1.09 4.56
C ILE A 67 7.30 0.67 4.57
N ARG A 68 7.56 -0.58 4.17
CA ARG A 68 8.90 -1.17 4.15
C ARG A 68 9.26 -1.71 2.78
N ASN A 69 10.54 -1.69 2.43
CA ASN A 69 11.04 -2.42 1.27
C ASN A 69 11.14 -3.93 1.55
N LYS A 70 11.49 -4.71 0.53
CA LYS A 70 11.69 -6.17 0.63
C LYS A 70 12.75 -6.58 1.67
N ALA A 71 13.73 -5.72 1.95
CA ALA A 71 14.76 -5.95 2.97
C ALA A 71 14.28 -5.64 4.41
N GLY A 72 13.05 -5.13 4.57
CA GLY A 72 12.47 -4.76 5.86
C GLY A 72 12.80 -3.34 6.33
N GLU A 73 13.59 -2.58 5.55
CA GLU A 73 13.92 -1.19 5.85
C GLU A 73 12.67 -0.32 5.73
N VAL A 74 12.50 0.60 6.68
CA VAL A 74 11.35 1.53 6.69
C VAL A 74 11.57 2.61 5.66
N LEU A 75 10.72 2.63 4.62
CA LEU A 75 10.70 3.65 3.60
C LEU A 75 9.85 4.86 4.03
N TYR A 76 8.76 4.60 4.75
CA TYR A 76 7.84 5.63 5.21
C TYR A 76 7.09 5.18 6.46
N LYS A 77 6.75 6.15 7.31
CA LYS A 77 5.92 5.90 8.49
C LYS A 77 5.09 7.14 8.82
N GLU A 78 3.80 6.95 9.06
CA GLU A 78 2.92 8.03 9.50
C GLU A 78 1.97 7.59 10.60
N ARG A 79 1.34 8.59 11.23
CA ARG A 79 0.22 8.40 12.15
C ARG A 79 -1.01 9.10 11.61
N ILE A 80 -2.14 8.40 11.60
CA ILE A 80 -3.41 8.89 11.08
C ILE A 80 -4.44 8.78 12.19
N LYS A 81 -5.09 9.90 12.55
CA LYS A 81 -6.12 9.92 13.59
C LYS A 81 -7.48 10.28 13.01
N GLY A 82 -8.52 9.52 13.38
CA GLY A 82 -9.91 9.76 13.04
C GLY A 82 -10.67 8.49 12.66
N ALA A 83 -11.75 8.64 11.90
CA ALA A 83 -12.63 7.55 11.47
C ALA A 83 -12.96 7.71 9.98
N ASN A 84 -13.16 6.59 9.27
CA ASN A 84 -13.51 6.57 7.84
C ASN A 84 -12.56 7.42 6.97
N ILE A 85 -11.26 7.15 7.05
CA ILE A 85 -10.21 7.94 6.38
C ILE A 85 -9.70 7.22 5.14
N SER A 86 -9.44 7.96 4.05
CA SER A 86 -8.73 7.45 2.88
C SER A 86 -7.38 8.14 2.70
N ARG A 87 -6.33 7.38 2.36
CA ARG A 87 -4.98 7.88 2.06
C ARG A 87 -4.45 7.29 0.77
N LYS A 88 -3.88 8.15 -0.09
CA LYS A 88 -3.23 7.73 -1.33
C LYS A 88 -1.72 7.81 -1.17
N TYR A 89 -1.04 6.73 -1.57
CA TYR A 89 0.40 6.59 -1.58
C TYR A 89 0.86 6.39 -3.01
N GLN A 90 1.83 7.19 -3.44
CA GLN A 90 2.55 6.99 -4.69
C GLN A 90 3.98 6.56 -4.35
N LEU A 91 4.37 5.38 -4.83
CA LEU A 91 5.72 4.88 -4.64
C LEU A 91 6.60 5.40 -5.77
N ASN A 92 7.63 6.18 -5.43
CA ASN A 92 8.62 6.61 -6.41
C ASN A 92 9.69 5.53 -6.58
N THR A 93 9.61 4.84 -7.71
CA THR A 93 10.38 3.65 -8.05
C THR A 93 11.37 3.94 -9.18
N GLU A 94 12.09 5.07 -9.15
CA GLU A 94 12.98 5.50 -10.26
C GLU A 94 13.96 4.40 -10.69
N ASP A 95 14.38 3.50 -9.80
CA ASP A 95 15.29 2.39 -10.11
C ASP A 95 14.87 1.02 -9.51
N ALA A 96 13.71 0.90 -8.84
CA ALA A 96 13.40 -0.27 -8.02
C ALA A 96 11.97 -0.78 -8.23
N ASN A 97 11.82 -2.05 -8.63
CA ASN A 97 10.52 -2.73 -8.71
C ASN A 97 9.75 -2.56 -7.38
N SER A 98 8.45 -2.22 -7.45
CA SER A 98 7.61 -2.08 -6.25
C SER A 98 7.29 -3.43 -5.59
N THR A 99 7.63 -4.52 -6.28
CA THR A 99 7.56 -5.89 -5.78
C THR A 99 8.30 -6.08 -4.46
N GLY A 100 7.58 -6.60 -3.46
CA GLY A 100 8.08 -6.88 -2.13
C GLY A 100 7.99 -5.71 -1.16
N VAL A 101 7.39 -4.59 -1.54
CA VAL A 101 7.04 -3.51 -0.60
C VAL A 101 5.88 -3.95 0.29
N THR A 102 5.98 -3.70 1.60
CA THR A 102 4.97 -4.08 2.59
C THR A 102 4.36 -2.86 3.26
N PHE A 103 3.03 -2.79 3.29
CA PHE A 103 2.25 -1.84 4.07
C PHE A 103 1.77 -2.51 5.35
N GLU A 104 2.32 -2.13 6.50
CA GLU A 104 1.84 -2.54 7.81
C GLU A 104 0.95 -1.44 8.40
N VAL A 105 -0.27 -1.79 8.81
CA VAL A 105 -1.21 -0.89 9.47
C VAL A 105 -1.52 -1.45 10.85
N VAL A 106 -1.31 -0.63 11.88
CA VAL A 106 -1.55 -0.99 13.28
C VAL A 106 -2.52 0.01 13.90
N SER A 107 -3.66 -0.45 14.40
CA SER A 107 -4.54 0.37 15.22
C SER A 107 -3.95 0.54 16.63
N LYS A 108 -4.08 1.74 17.20
CA LYS A 108 -3.67 2.00 18.58
C LYS A 108 -4.75 1.65 19.58
N LYS A 109 -6.02 1.68 19.19
CA LYS A 109 -7.16 1.38 20.07
C LYS A 109 -7.23 -0.11 20.42
N ASP A 110 -7.31 -0.97 19.41
CA ASP A 110 -7.50 -2.42 19.60
C ASP A 110 -6.24 -3.26 19.37
N LYS A 111 -5.13 -2.63 18.96
CA LYS A 111 -3.84 -3.28 18.64
C LYS A 111 -3.92 -4.27 17.47
N SER A 112 -4.99 -4.24 16.68
CA SER A 112 -5.08 -5.01 15.45
C SER A 112 -3.97 -4.60 14.49
N ARG A 113 -3.43 -5.58 13.77
CA ARG A 113 -2.37 -5.41 12.79
C ARG A 113 -2.77 -6.10 11.51
N VAL A 114 -2.61 -5.41 10.38
CA VAL A 114 -2.66 -6.00 9.05
C VAL A 114 -1.41 -5.63 8.27
N ALA A 115 -0.94 -6.54 7.43
CA ALA A 115 0.17 -6.30 6.53
C ALA A 115 -0.22 -6.71 5.11
N TYR A 116 0.07 -5.85 4.14
CA TYR A 116 -0.12 -6.11 2.72
C TYR A 116 1.22 -6.09 2.02
N THR A 117 1.57 -7.16 1.32
CA THR A 117 2.78 -7.22 0.49
C THR A 117 2.39 -7.05 -0.97
N ILE A 118 3.00 -6.08 -1.64
CA ILE A 118 2.82 -5.85 -3.08
C ILE A 118 3.61 -6.92 -3.83
N ASN A 119 2.92 -7.66 -4.68
CA ASN A 119 3.53 -8.62 -5.60
C ASN A 119 3.11 -8.24 -7.02
N GLU A 120 4.08 -8.04 -7.91
CA GLU A 120 3.80 -7.86 -9.34
C GLU A 120 3.90 -9.21 -10.04
N THR A 121 2.92 -9.54 -10.86
CA THR A 121 2.95 -10.74 -11.72
C THR A 121 2.80 -10.29 -13.16
N SER A 122 3.84 -10.45 -13.98
CA SER A 122 3.81 -10.15 -15.41
C SER A 122 3.79 -11.44 -16.23
N ARG A 123 2.96 -11.50 -17.27
CA ARG A 123 2.96 -12.58 -18.27
C ARG A 123 3.31 -11.99 -19.63
N LEU A 124 4.39 -12.48 -20.24
CA LEU A 124 4.69 -12.20 -21.65
C LEU A 124 3.87 -13.15 -22.53
N VAL A 125 3.15 -12.60 -23.49
CA VAL A 125 2.44 -13.35 -24.53
C VAL A 125 3.12 -13.02 -25.86
N GLN A 126 3.59 -14.04 -26.57
CA GLN A 126 4.21 -13.89 -27.89
C GLN A 126 3.32 -14.57 -28.92
N ASP A 127 2.67 -13.75 -29.75
CA ASP A 127 1.89 -14.23 -30.89
C ASP A 127 2.79 -14.34 -32.12
N VAL A 128 2.84 -15.53 -32.72
CA VAL A 128 3.61 -15.83 -33.93
C VAL A 128 2.64 -16.26 -35.02
N SER A 129 2.62 -15.55 -36.16
CA SER A 129 1.82 -15.89 -37.33
C SER A 129 2.72 -16.20 -38.53
N VAL A 130 2.37 -17.22 -39.31
CA VAL A 130 3.04 -17.59 -40.57
C VAL A 130 2.14 -17.22 -41.73
N THR A 131 2.68 -16.50 -42.71
CA THR A 131 2.00 -16.20 -43.98
C THR A 131 2.73 -16.92 -45.12
N THR A 132 1.97 -17.54 -46.02
CA THR A 132 2.49 -18.18 -47.23
C THR A 132 2.68 -17.15 -48.35
N LEU A 133 3.73 -17.32 -49.16
CA LEU A 133 3.99 -16.52 -50.37
C LEU A 133 3.03 -16.87 -51.51
#